data_AF-A0A2E5XI45-F1
#
_entry.id   AF-A0A2E5XI45-F1
#
_cell.length_a   1.000
_cell.length_b   1.000
_cell.length_c   1.000
_cell.angle_alpha   90.00
_cell.angle_beta   90.00
_cell.angle_gamma   90.00
#
_symmetry.space_group_name_H-M   'P 1'
#
loop_
_entity.id
_entity.type
_entity.pdbx_description
1 polymer ?
#
loop_
_entity_poly.entity_id
_entity_poly.type
_entity_poly.pdbx_seq_one_letter_code
_entity_poly.pdbx_strand_id
1 'polypeptide(L)'
;MHFFLIFLTTSSLPGVTYFEVFTELQASGGVPGPFLDTVASDGTSVYSFTRAASGGVDESNISRFSGGSFSTVVDTAAWNAARVGTFESTGSNGAGVTSSGDLRFINFFDNSFYNVNTGTGAVSVITPSSDISQFVGGTANLPAFYEVQADGSAFAVESVTDQILAFSPAGAISTAVSSLELAAGIGGTSIGGIGFDGNLLLVGSNSNDSLVGFSGGVSSIVLSTAQIEAVTDDIDGRVGFGDIFAAPNGLVYFYESDSDYILSYDPADPAGSLAAVISEADLGAGPGSDTINQMSWYQGKLAWVDASLGYYVIPEPSTALLGLLGVPLLLRRRRSCYLA
;
A
#
# COMPACT_ATOMS: atom_id res chain seq x y z
N MET A 1 25.75 1.23 -25.25
CA MET A 1 25.59 1.66 -23.85
C MET A 1 25.06 3.07 -23.87
N HIS A 2 23.74 3.23 -23.84
CA HIS A 2 23.09 4.55 -23.79
C HIS A 2 22.77 4.83 -22.33
N PHE A 3 23.45 5.84 -21.75
CA PHE A 3 23.07 6.39 -20.46
C PHE A 3 21.80 7.21 -20.65
N PHE A 4 20.68 6.72 -20.12
CA PHE A 4 19.48 7.55 -19.96
C PHE A 4 19.70 8.43 -18.73
N LEU A 5 19.76 9.73 -18.95
CA LEU A 5 19.76 10.73 -17.89
C LEU A 5 18.28 10.95 -17.50
N ILE A 6 17.87 10.44 -16.33
CA ILE A 6 16.56 10.77 -15.75
C ILE A 6 16.62 12.24 -15.36
N PHE A 7 15.80 13.08 -16.01
CA PHE A 7 15.62 14.47 -15.60
C PHE A 7 14.74 14.49 -14.35
N LEU A 8 15.37 14.45 -13.18
CA LEU A 8 14.73 14.82 -11.92
C LEU A 8 14.54 16.33 -11.93
N THR A 9 13.32 16.81 -12.15
CA THR A 9 12.98 18.22 -11.92
C THR A 9 12.84 18.44 -10.42
N THR A 10 13.87 18.95 -9.79
CA THR A 10 13.82 19.33 -8.37
C THR A 10 13.22 20.74 -8.25
N SER A 11 11.96 20.86 -7.86
CA SER A 11 11.43 22.12 -7.33
C SER A 11 11.99 22.31 -5.92
N SER A 12 12.79 23.36 -5.72
CA SER A 12 13.43 23.64 -4.44
C SER A 12 12.50 24.45 -3.54
N LEU A 13 11.65 23.76 -2.78
CA LEU A 13 11.13 24.25 -1.51
C LEU A 13 11.72 23.38 -0.38
N PRO A 14 12.04 23.96 0.79
CA PRO A 14 12.56 23.21 1.93
C PRO A 14 11.41 22.43 2.58
N GLY A 15 11.19 21.22 2.10
CA GLY A 15 10.21 20.23 2.55
C GLY A 15 10.60 18.87 1.95
N VAL A 16 10.12 17.75 2.47
CA VAL A 16 10.50 16.43 1.95
C VAL A 16 10.02 16.32 0.50
N THR A 17 10.94 16.44 -0.45
CA THR A 17 10.61 16.39 -1.89
C THR A 17 10.52 14.93 -2.32
N TYR A 18 9.32 14.37 -2.41
CA TYR A 18 9.13 13.11 -3.12
C TYR A 18 9.21 13.33 -4.63
N PHE A 19 9.44 12.25 -5.39
CA PHE A 19 9.54 12.34 -6.84
C PHE A 19 8.71 11.29 -7.54
N GLU A 20 8.19 11.68 -8.70
CA GLU A 20 7.47 10.81 -9.62
C GLU A 20 8.44 9.80 -10.24
N VAL A 21 8.11 8.52 -10.12
CA VAL A 21 8.79 7.42 -10.81
C VAL A 21 8.24 7.28 -12.22
N PHE A 22 6.91 7.31 -12.34
CA PHE A 22 6.19 7.33 -13.61
C PHE A 22 4.80 7.92 -13.45
N THR A 23 4.28 8.47 -14.54
CA THR A 23 2.88 8.92 -14.65
C THR A 23 1.94 7.75 -14.97
N GLU A 24 0.66 7.93 -14.69
CA GLU A 24 -0.41 7.06 -15.18
C GLU A 24 -0.33 6.84 -16.70
N LEU A 25 -0.09 7.91 -17.47
CA LEU A 25 -0.03 7.81 -18.93
C LEU A 25 1.11 6.88 -19.38
N GLN A 26 2.26 6.91 -18.70
CA GLN A 26 3.36 5.99 -18.98
C GLN A 26 3.03 4.55 -18.60
N ALA A 27 2.30 4.34 -17.50
CA ALA A 27 1.86 3.03 -17.03
C ALA A 27 0.72 2.41 -17.87
N SER A 28 -0.04 3.23 -18.59
CA SER A 28 -1.29 2.85 -19.29
C SER A 28 -1.16 1.68 -20.26
N GLY A 29 0.02 1.41 -20.80
CA GLY A 29 0.19 0.40 -21.85
C GLY A 29 -0.65 0.67 -23.10
N GLY A 30 -1.07 1.92 -23.33
CA GLY A 30 -1.92 2.31 -24.46
C GLY A 30 -3.42 2.31 -24.18
N VAL A 31 -3.86 2.06 -22.94
CA VAL A 31 -5.26 2.21 -22.52
C VAL A 31 -5.69 3.69 -22.67
N PRO A 32 -6.76 4.02 -23.43
CA PRO A 32 -7.27 5.36 -23.60
C PRO A 32 -7.94 5.88 -22.32
N GLY A 33 -7.65 7.13 -21.94
CA GLY A 33 -8.17 7.71 -20.71
C GLY A 33 -7.89 6.81 -19.50
N PRO A 34 -6.61 6.49 -19.23
CA PRO A 34 -6.26 5.50 -18.23
C PRO A 34 -6.72 5.93 -16.83
N PHE A 35 -6.89 4.92 -15.97
CA PHE A 35 -7.00 5.04 -14.53
C PHE A 35 -5.97 4.06 -13.93
N LEU A 36 -4.94 4.58 -13.26
CA LEU A 36 -4.01 3.79 -12.47
C LEU A 36 -4.69 3.42 -11.15
N ASP A 37 -5.26 2.21 -11.10
CA ASP A 37 -5.93 1.70 -9.89
C ASP A 37 -4.90 1.41 -8.81
N THR A 38 -3.94 0.53 -9.10
CA THR A 38 -3.00 0.06 -8.08
C THR A 38 -1.66 -0.37 -8.66
N VAL A 39 -0.73 -0.71 -7.77
CA VAL A 39 0.55 -1.33 -8.09
C VAL A 39 0.84 -2.51 -7.15
N ALA A 40 1.66 -3.43 -7.62
CA ALA A 40 2.41 -4.35 -6.77
C ALA A 40 3.91 -4.12 -6.99
N SER A 41 4.74 -4.29 -5.96
CA SER A 41 6.19 -4.11 -6.09
C SER A 41 6.94 -5.30 -5.50
N ASP A 42 7.98 -5.76 -6.21
CA ASP A 42 8.95 -6.74 -5.70
C ASP A 42 10.19 -6.09 -5.08
N GLY A 43 10.15 -4.76 -4.87
CA GLY A 43 11.26 -3.94 -4.42
C GLY A 43 12.21 -3.50 -5.53
N THR A 44 12.15 -4.09 -6.71
CA THR A 44 13.00 -3.72 -7.87
C THR A 44 12.20 -3.34 -9.10
N SER A 45 11.03 -3.94 -9.28
CA SER A 45 10.09 -3.73 -10.36
C SER A 45 8.73 -3.38 -9.76
N VAL A 46 7.99 -2.54 -10.47
CA VAL A 46 6.63 -2.16 -10.13
C VAL A 46 5.71 -2.71 -11.21
N TYR A 47 4.61 -3.33 -10.81
CA TYR A 47 3.58 -3.86 -11.69
C TYR A 47 2.36 -2.98 -11.54
N SER A 48 2.07 -2.15 -12.54
CA SER A 48 0.96 -1.20 -12.56
C SER A 48 -0.29 -1.83 -13.15
N PHE A 49 -1.42 -1.67 -12.47
CA PHE A 49 -2.74 -2.09 -12.92
C PHE A 49 -3.48 -0.86 -13.45
N THR A 50 -3.70 -0.82 -14.76
CA THR A 50 -4.34 0.31 -15.44
C THR A 50 -5.59 -0.16 -16.15
N ARG A 51 -6.67 0.62 -16.06
CA ARG A 51 -7.93 0.38 -16.80
C ARG A 51 -8.44 1.64 -17.47
N ALA A 52 -9.47 1.54 -18.30
CA ALA A 52 -10.10 2.73 -18.87
C ALA A 52 -10.97 3.42 -17.82
N ALA A 53 -10.82 4.74 -17.66
CA ALA A 53 -11.64 5.52 -16.73
C ALA A 53 -13.11 5.61 -17.19
N SER A 54 -13.36 5.52 -18.50
CA SER A 54 -14.71 5.45 -19.06
C SER A 54 -15.20 3.99 -19.01
N GLY A 55 -16.08 3.68 -18.06
CA GLY A 55 -16.67 2.34 -17.84
C GLY A 55 -17.55 1.77 -18.97
N GLY A 56 -17.28 2.12 -20.22
CA GLY A 56 -17.89 1.56 -21.43
C GLY A 56 -16.92 0.78 -22.31
N VAL A 57 -15.64 0.68 -21.94
CA VAL A 57 -14.64 -0.13 -22.66
C VAL A 57 -13.92 -0.98 -21.63
N ASP A 58 -14.03 -2.30 -21.76
CA ASP A 58 -13.37 -3.27 -20.89
C ASP A 58 -11.87 -3.37 -21.22
N GLU A 59 -11.15 -2.26 -21.06
CA GLU A 59 -9.76 -2.13 -21.47
C GLU A 59 -8.88 -2.02 -20.24
N SER A 60 -8.11 -3.07 -19.99
CA SER A 60 -7.17 -3.09 -18.89
C SER A 60 -5.82 -3.67 -19.29
N ASN A 61 -4.81 -3.32 -18.52
CA ASN A 61 -3.42 -3.68 -18.76
C ASN A 61 -2.69 -3.80 -17.43
N ILE A 62 -1.83 -4.82 -17.35
CA ILE A 62 -0.84 -4.95 -16.29
C ILE A 62 0.52 -4.76 -16.95
N SER A 63 1.22 -3.70 -16.56
CA SER A 63 2.54 -3.37 -17.08
C SER A 63 3.59 -3.41 -16.00
N ARG A 64 4.79 -3.86 -16.37
CA ARG A 64 5.95 -3.89 -15.48
C ARG A 64 6.86 -2.72 -15.80
N PHE A 65 7.12 -1.87 -14.81
CA PHE A 65 8.20 -0.90 -14.82
C PHE A 65 9.46 -1.52 -14.19
N SER A 66 10.53 -1.63 -14.97
CA SER A 66 11.82 -2.13 -14.50
C SER A 66 12.96 -1.48 -15.27
N GLY A 67 14.03 -1.11 -14.55
CA GLY A 67 15.22 -0.49 -15.15
C GLY A 67 14.95 0.81 -15.93
N GLY A 68 13.88 1.55 -15.58
CA GLY A 68 13.50 2.77 -16.27
C GLY A 68 12.66 2.57 -17.54
N SER A 69 12.11 1.37 -17.74
CA SER A 69 11.31 1.04 -18.93
C SER A 69 10.07 0.22 -18.60
N PHE A 70 9.04 0.36 -19.43
CA PHE A 70 7.80 -0.41 -19.33
C PHE A 70 7.80 -1.61 -20.28
N SER A 71 7.21 -2.71 -19.83
CA SER A 71 6.87 -3.88 -20.63
C SER A 71 5.50 -4.42 -20.23
N THR A 72 4.69 -4.84 -21.19
CA THR A 72 3.39 -5.47 -20.92
C THR A 72 3.56 -6.85 -20.28
N VAL A 73 2.83 -7.11 -19.20
CA VAL A 73 2.70 -8.43 -18.56
C VAL A 73 1.39 -9.07 -18.99
N VAL A 74 0.29 -8.33 -18.90
CA VAL A 74 -1.05 -8.76 -19.35
C VAL A 74 -1.65 -7.62 -20.15
N ASP A 75 -1.98 -7.89 -21.42
CA ASP A 75 -2.75 -6.95 -22.23
C ASP A 75 -4.26 -7.19 -22.07
N THR A 76 -5.06 -6.29 -22.64
CA THR A 76 -6.53 -6.37 -22.60
C THR A 76 -7.06 -7.68 -23.18
N ALA A 77 -6.45 -8.20 -24.25
CA ALA A 77 -6.92 -9.42 -24.90
C ALA A 77 -6.68 -10.65 -24.00
N ALA A 78 -5.51 -10.73 -23.37
CA ALA A 78 -5.15 -11.76 -22.42
C ALA A 78 -6.05 -11.70 -21.17
N TRP A 79 -6.32 -10.50 -20.65
CA TRP A 79 -7.25 -10.31 -19.54
C TRP A 79 -8.66 -10.79 -19.89
N ASN A 80 -9.22 -10.31 -21.01
CA ASN A 80 -10.56 -10.66 -21.46
C ASN A 80 -10.74 -12.16 -21.72
N ALA A 81 -9.66 -12.87 -22.09
CA ALA A 81 -9.69 -14.32 -22.29
C ALA A 81 -9.72 -15.14 -20.99
N ALA A 82 -9.26 -14.58 -19.87
CA ALA A 82 -9.03 -15.31 -18.63
C ALA A 82 -9.92 -14.89 -17.45
N ARG A 83 -10.46 -13.67 -17.48
CA ARG A 83 -11.31 -13.13 -16.41
C ARG A 83 -12.62 -13.90 -16.24
N VAL A 84 -13.23 -13.76 -15.06
CA VAL A 84 -14.61 -14.16 -14.81
C VAL A 84 -15.53 -12.98 -15.10
N GLY A 85 -16.48 -13.16 -16.02
CA GLY A 85 -17.43 -12.10 -16.40
C GLY A 85 -16.84 -11.08 -17.37
N THR A 86 -17.32 -9.84 -17.28
CA THR A 86 -16.96 -8.74 -18.20
C THR A 86 -16.18 -7.63 -17.51
N PHE A 87 -15.63 -7.86 -16.32
CA PHE A 87 -15.03 -6.79 -15.52
C PHE A 87 -13.57 -6.53 -15.88
N GLU A 88 -13.14 -5.27 -15.80
CA GLU A 88 -11.74 -4.88 -16.01
C GLU A 88 -10.81 -5.47 -14.95
N SER A 89 -9.50 -5.54 -15.23
CA SER A 89 -8.52 -5.88 -14.20
C SER A 89 -8.37 -4.68 -13.29
N THR A 90 -8.91 -4.80 -12.09
CA THR A 90 -8.64 -3.87 -11.02
C THR A 90 -8.03 -4.65 -9.88
N GLY A 91 -6.97 -4.10 -9.32
CA GLY A 91 -6.71 -4.33 -7.92
C GLY A 91 -6.95 -3.00 -7.24
N SER A 92 -7.63 -2.97 -6.11
CA SER A 92 -7.51 -1.80 -5.27
C SER A 92 -6.31 -2.01 -4.34
N ASN A 93 -6.28 -1.32 -3.21
CA ASN A 93 -5.29 -1.47 -2.16
C ASN A 93 -5.14 -2.94 -1.78
N GLY A 94 -3.89 -3.42 -1.84
CA GLY A 94 -3.49 -4.76 -1.41
C GLY A 94 -2.96 -5.68 -2.50
N ALA A 95 -2.80 -5.23 -3.75
CA ALA A 95 -2.17 -6.06 -4.77
C ALA A 95 -0.71 -6.35 -4.38
N GLY A 96 -0.29 -7.62 -4.51
CA GLY A 96 1.01 -8.06 -3.99
C GLY A 96 1.77 -8.95 -4.96
N VAL A 97 3.10 -8.96 -4.79
CA VAL A 97 4.00 -9.91 -5.45
C VAL A 97 4.33 -11.02 -4.48
N THR A 98 4.10 -12.27 -4.89
CA THR A 98 4.48 -13.43 -4.07
C THR A 98 5.99 -13.65 -4.09
N SER A 99 6.49 -14.47 -3.18
CA SER A 99 7.87 -14.95 -3.14
C SER A 99 8.26 -15.77 -4.39
N SER A 100 7.29 -16.32 -5.14
CA SER A 100 7.53 -16.92 -6.46
C SER A 100 7.64 -15.91 -7.59
N GLY A 101 7.33 -14.64 -7.34
CA GLY A 101 7.32 -13.57 -8.34
C GLY A 101 6.01 -13.46 -9.13
N ASP A 102 4.95 -14.16 -8.72
CA ASP A 102 3.62 -14.03 -9.33
C ASP A 102 2.89 -12.83 -8.71
N LEU A 103 1.99 -12.20 -9.48
CA LEU A 103 1.08 -11.18 -8.93
C LEU A 103 -0.17 -11.84 -8.42
N ARG A 104 -0.67 -11.37 -7.28
CA ARG A 104 -1.99 -11.74 -6.78
C ARG A 104 -2.74 -10.50 -6.33
N PHE A 105 -4.05 -10.54 -6.53
CA PHE A 105 -4.94 -9.43 -6.22
C PHE A 105 -6.39 -9.92 -6.22
N ILE A 106 -7.25 -9.17 -5.53
CA ILE A 106 -8.69 -9.35 -5.56
C ILE A 106 -9.29 -8.28 -6.46
N ASN A 107 -10.10 -8.71 -7.43
CA ASN A 107 -10.78 -7.78 -8.32
C ASN A 107 -12.07 -7.29 -7.64
N PHE A 108 -12.12 -6.01 -7.27
CA PHE A 108 -13.25 -5.47 -6.51
C PHE A 108 -14.55 -5.43 -7.32
N PHE A 109 -14.47 -5.45 -8.65
CA PHE A 109 -15.65 -5.46 -9.51
C PHE A 109 -16.34 -6.82 -9.58
N ASP A 110 -15.55 -7.91 -9.54
CA ASP A 110 -16.08 -9.27 -9.71
C ASP A 110 -16.00 -10.11 -8.43
N ASN A 111 -15.31 -9.61 -7.39
CA ASN A 111 -15.05 -10.27 -6.11
C ASN A 111 -14.33 -11.62 -6.24
N SER A 112 -13.41 -11.77 -7.19
CA SER A 112 -12.60 -12.99 -7.36
C SER A 112 -11.14 -12.73 -7.04
N PHE A 113 -10.45 -13.76 -6.52
CA PHE A 113 -9.02 -13.73 -6.23
C PHE A 113 -8.24 -14.30 -7.41
N TYR A 114 -7.30 -13.53 -7.95
CA TYR A 114 -6.55 -13.86 -9.16
C TYR A 114 -5.06 -14.08 -8.90
N ASN A 115 -4.45 -14.84 -9.80
CA ASN A 115 -3.01 -14.98 -9.97
C ASN A 115 -2.61 -14.57 -11.39
N VAL A 116 -1.48 -13.88 -11.52
CA VAL A 116 -0.84 -13.60 -12.81
C VAL A 116 0.60 -14.07 -12.74
N ASN A 117 0.97 -14.96 -13.65
CA ASN A 117 2.36 -15.36 -13.81
C ASN A 117 3.13 -14.27 -14.57
N THR A 118 4.01 -13.56 -13.88
CA THR A 118 4.73 -12.41 -14.45
C THR A 118 5.69 -12.75 -15.58
N GLY A 119 6.16 -14.00 -15.67
CA GLY A 119 7.04 -14.46 -16.72
C GLY A 119 6.34 -14.81 -18.03
N THR A 120 5.06 -15.19 -17.97
CA THR A 120 4.29 -15.67 -19.13
C THR A 120 3.08 -14.81 -19.46
N GLY A 121 2.64 -13.95 -18.55
CA GLY A 121 1.38 -13.21 -18.65
C GLY A 121 0.13 -14.06 -18.43
N ALA A 122 0.28 -15.33 -18.04
CA ALA A 122 -0.86 -16.22 -17.81
C ALA A 122 -1.67 -15.78 -16.58
N VAL A 123 -2.97 -15.56 -16.78
CA VAL A 123 -3.92 -15.19 -15.72
C VAL A 123 -4.74 -16.41 -15.33
N SER A 124 -4.95 -16.61 -14.03
CA SER A 124 -5.80 -17.68 -13.51
C SER A 124 -6.58 -17.24 -12.29
N VAL A 125 -7.81 -17.70 -12.15
CA VAL A 125 -8.63 -17.51 -10.96
C VAL A 125 -8.18 -18.50 -9.88
N ILE A 126 -7.79 -17.99 -8.71
CA ILE A 126 -7.49 -18.79 -7.52
C ILE A 126 -8.80 -19.17 -6.83
N THR A 127 -9.62 -18.17 -6.53
CA THR A 127 -10.91 -18.33 -5.85
C THR A 127 -11.97 -17.51 -6.59
N PRO A 128 -12.93 -18.14 -7.28
CA PRO A 128 -13.98 -17.43 -7.99
C PRO A 128 -15.00 -16.84 -7.02
N SER A 129 -15.65 -15.74 -7.39
CA SER A 129 -16.65 -15.07 -6.55
C SER A 129 -17.86 -15.92 -6.18
N SER A 130 -18.16 -16.99 -6.94
CA SER A 130 -19.16 -17.99 -6.57
C SER A 130 -18.81 -18.71 -5.27
N ASP A 131 -17.54 -19.04 -5.09
CA ASP A 131 -17.06 -19.79 -3.93
C ASP A 131 -17.01 -18.88 -2.71
N ILE A 132 -16.65 -17.60 -2.91
CA ILE A 132 -16.70 -16.57 -1.87
C ILE A 132 -18.13 -16.31 -1.43
N SER A 133 -19.04 -16.09 -2.38
CA SER A 133 -20.47 -15.90 -2.14
C SER A 133 -21.08 -17.09 -1.40
N GLN A 134 -20.70 -18.32 -1.79
CA GLN A 134 -21.12 -19.53 -1.10
C GLN A 134 -20.59 -19.57 0.35
N PHE A 135 -19.33 -19.22 0.58
CA PHE A 135 -18.72 -19.22 1.90
C PHE A 135 -19.42 -18.24 2.86
N VAL A 136 -19.69 -17.02 2.40
CA VAL A 136 -20.34 -15.99 3.22
C VAL A 136 -21.86 -16.18 3.33
N GLY A 137 -22.43 -17.12 2.58
CA GLY A 137 -23.86 -17.43 2.60
C GLY A 137 -24.73 -16.39 1.88
N GLY A 138 -24.18 -15.65 0.92
CA GLY A 138 -24.85 -14.52 0.27
C GLY A 138 -24.06 -13.94 -0.90
N THR A 139 -24.43 -12.75 -1.37
CA THR A 139 -23.62 -12.02 -2.36
C THR A 139 -22.43 -11.42 -1.62
N ALA A 140 -21.21 -11.86 -1.94
CA ALA A 140 -20.01 -11.25 -1.38
C ALA A 140 -19.81 -9.83 -1.94
N ASN A 141 -19.33 -8.93 -1.09
CA ASN A 141 -18.76 -7.65 -1.50
C ASN A 141 -17.38 -7.50 -0.86
N LEU A 142 -16.34 -7.62 -1.67
CA LEU A 142 -14.96 -7.39 -1.24
C LEU A 142 -14.59 -5.98 -1.69
N PRO A 143 -14.84 -4.95 -0.85
CA PRO A 143 -14.36 -3.62 -1.17
C PRO A 143 -12.85 -3.65 -1.36
N ALA A 144 -12.42 -2.54 -1.91
CA ALA A 144 -11.07 -2.12 -2.23
C ALA A 144 -9.99 -2.18 -1.11
N PHE A 145 -10.19 -2.98 -0.05
CA PHE A 145 -9.35 -3.13 1.13
C PHE A 145 -8.98 -4.59 1.34
N TYR A 146 -7.82 -4.97 0.82
CA TYR A 146 -7.25 -6.28 1.03
C TYR A 146 -5.74 -6.17 1.20
N GLU A 147 -5.09 -7.30 1.47
CA GLU A 147 -3.63 -7.38 1.55
C GLU A 147 -3.19 -8.77 1.09
N VAL A 148 -2.19 -8.81 0.21
CA VAL A 148 -1.58 -10.05 -0.29
C VAL A 148 -0.21 -10.24 0.34
N GLN A 149 -0.05 -11.36 1.02
CA GLN A 149 1.20 -11.74 1.68
C GLN A 149 2.20 -12.37 0.69
N ALA A 150 3.48 -12.37 1.07
CA ALA A 150 4.56 -12.94 0.26
C ALA A 150 4.42 -14.46 0.04
N ASP A 151 3.69 -15.18 0.89
CA ASP A 151 3.38 -16.61 0.69
C ASP A 151 2.22 -16.84 -0.30
N GLY A 152 1.59 -15.77 -0.77
CA GLY A 152 0.45 -15.76 -1.68
C GLY A 152 -0.90 -15.89 -1.00
N SER A 153 -0.97 -15.95 0.33
CA SER A 153 -2.24 -15.77 1.05
C SER A 153 -2.75 -14.34 0.86
N ALA A 154 -4.06 -14.16 1.00
CA ALA A 154 -4.68 -12.84 0.94
C ALA A 154 -5.68 -12.68 2.07
N PHE A 155 -5.89 -11.44 2.49
CA PHE A 155 -6.89 -11.07 3.47
C PHE A 155 -7.74 -9.96 2.88
N ALA A 156 -9.05 -10.02 3.03
CA ALA A 156 -9.93 -9.00 2.48
C ALA A 156 -11.07 -8.69 3.44
N VAL A 157 -11.43 -7.41 3.50
CA VAL A 157 -12.67 -6.99 4.13
C VAL A 157 -13.83 -7.51 3.27
N GLU A 158 -14.82 -8.11 3.90
CA GLU A 158 -16.10 -8.45 3.30
C GLU A 158 -17.16 -7.59 3.97
N SER A 159 -17.74 -6.67 3.20
CA SER A 159 -18.50 -5.55 3.76
C SER A 159 -19.99 -5.83 3.92
N VAL A 160 -20.50 -6.99 3.52
CA VAL A 160 -21.92 -7.34 3.71
C VAL A 160 -22.13 -8.02 5.05
N THR A 161 -21.19 -8.87 5.43
CA THR A 161 -21.20 -9.64 6.68
C THR A 161 -20.23 -9.09 7.72
N ASP A 162 -19.56 -7.97 7.41
CA ASP A 162 -18.65 -7.23 8.28
C ASP A 162 -17.56 -8.13 8.89
N GLN A 163 -16.83 -8.85 8.05
CA GLN A 163 -15.77 -9.75 8.51
C GLN A 163 -14.52 -9.58 7.64
N ILE A 164 -13.40 -10.09 8.13
CA ILE A 164 -12.18 -10.19 7.33
C ILE A 164 -12.01 -11.66 6.94
N LEU A 165 -12.00 -11.92 5.64
CA LEU A 165 -11.76 -13.23 5.07
C LEU A 165 -10.27 -13.46 4.89
N ALA A 166 -9.81 -14.69 5.10
CA ALA A 166 -8.49 -15.18 4.71
C ALA A 166 -8.62 -16.17 3.56
N PHE A 167 -7.76 -16.00 2.56
CA PHE A 167 -7.58 -16.87 1.41
C PHE A 167 -6.22 -17.54 1.54
N SER A 168 -6.21 -18.87 1.56
CA SER A 168 -4.94 -19.61 1.50
C SER A 168 -4.26 -19.42 0.13
N PRO A 169 -2.96 -19.71 0.00
CA PRO A 169 -2.29 -19.64 -1.30
C PRO A 169 -2.91 -20.54 -2.38
N ALA A 170 -3.68 -21.55 -1.99
CA ALA A 170 -4.40 -22.47 -2.87
C ALA A 170 -5.89 -22.09 -3.05
N GLY A 171 -6.35 -21.00 -2.44
CA GLY A 171 -7.71 -20.48 -2.61
C GLY A 171 -8.76 -20.97 -1.61
N ALA A 172 -8.36 -21.67 -0.54
CA ALA A 172 -9.28 -22.04 0.52
C ALA A 172 -9.68 -20.80 1.34
N ILE A 173 -10.98 -20.65 1.60
CA ILE A 173 -11.54 -19.49 2.31
C ILE A 173 -11.76 -19.84 3.79
N SER A 174 -11.44 -18.90 4.67
CA SER A 174 -11.73 -18.96 6.10
C SER A 174 -12.02 -17.57 6.65
N THR A 175 -12.60 -17.47 7.83
CA THR A 175 -12.76 -16.19 8.54
C THR A 175 -11.50 -15.91 9.35
N ALA A 176 -10.83 -14.80 9.06
CA ALA A 176 -9.66 -14.31 9.80
C ALA A 176 -10.08 -13.51 11.05
N VAL A 177 -11.06 -12.63 10.87
CA VAL A 177 -11.70 -11.86 11.93
C VAL A 177 -13.20 -11.92 11.71
N SER A 178 -13.93 -12.48 12.67
CA SER A 178 -15.38 -12.56 12.63
C SER A 178 -16.01 -11.18 12.84
N SER A 179 -17.28 -11.03 12.45
CA SER A 179 -18.00 -9.77 12.64
C SER A 179 -18.16 -9.36 14.10
N LEU A 180 -18.22 -10.32 15.01
CA LEU A 180 -18.24 -10.05 16.45
C LEU A 180 -16.89 -9.49 16.92
N GLU A 181 -15.79 -10.09 16.49
CA GLU A 181 -14.44 -9.62 16.84
C GLU A 181 -14.18 -8.25 16.24
N LEU A 182 -14.55 -8.05 14.97
CA LEU A 182 -14.39 -6.77 14.28
C LEU A 182 -15.20 -5.68 14.99
N ALA A 183 -16.49 -5.89 15.22
CA ALA A 183 -17.34 -4.92 15.93
C ALA A 183 -16.83 -4.62 17.35
N ALA A 184 -16.28 -5.63 18.06
CA ALA A 184 -15.70 -5.43 19.39
C ALA A 184 -14.38 -4.64 19.36
N GLY A 185 -13.57 -4.79 18.30
CA GLY A 185 -12.30 -4.08 18.15
C GLY A 185 -12.44 -2.65 17.62
N ILE A 186 -13.25 -2.47 16.57
CA ILE A 186 -13.32 -1.21 15.82
C ILE A 186 -14.61 -0.42 16.03
N GLY A 187 -15.59 -0.97 16.76
CA GLY A 187 -16.82 -0.25 17.14
C GLY A 187 -17.79 0.08 16.00
N GLY A 188 -17.54 -0.43 14.78
CA GLY A 188 -18.33 -0.15 13.59
C GLY A 188 -17.86 -0.96 12.38
N THR A 189 -18.25 -0.52 11.19
CA THR A 189 -17.97 -1.22 9.91
C THR A 189 -17.13 -0.38 8.95
N SER A 190 -16.80 0.87 9.32
CA SER A 190 -15.97 1.74 8.50
C SER A 190 -14.50 1.40 8.70
N ILE A 191 -13.92 0.75 7.69
CA ILE A 191 -12.50 0.38 7.62
C ILE A 191 -11.86 1.20 6.51
N GLY A 192 -10.73 1.82 6.82
CA GLY A 192 -9.95 2.60 5.87
C GLY A 192 -8.80 1.84 5.21
N GLY A 193 -8.38 0.70 5.79
CA GLY A 193 -7.33 -0.14 5.24
C GLY A 193 -6.98 -1.30 6.16
N ILE A 194 -6.27 -2.29 5.63
CA ILE A 194 -5.70 -3.39 6.40
C ILE A 194 -4.25 -3.63 6.01
N GLY A 195 -3.44 -4.14 6.94
CA GLY A 195 -2.05 -4.49 6.70
C GLY A 195 -1.56 -5.52 7.71
N PHE A 196 -0.33 -5.99 7.59
CA PHE A 196 0.24 -6.99 8.52
C PHE A 196 1.58 -6.56 9.08
N ASP A 197 1.72 -6.60 10.39
CA ASP A 197 3.03 -6.60 11.06
C ASP A 197 3.30 -7.99 11.65
N GLY A 198 4.09 -8.78 10.92
CA GLY A 198 4.30 -10.20 11.27
C GLY A 198 2.99 -10.99 11.27
N ASN A 199 2.53 -11.41 12.46
CA ASN A 199 1.27 -12.13 12.64
C ASN A 199 0.11 -11.23 13.11
N LEU A 200 0.36 -9.94 13.32
CA LEU A 200 -0.65 -8.98 13.76
C LEU A 200 -1.33 -8.39 12.52
N LEU A 201 -2.62 -8.68 12.36
CA LEU A 201 -3.45 -8.01 11.36
C LEU A 201 -3.79 -6.62 11.88
N LEU A 202 -3.37 -5.58 11.16
CA LEU A 202 -3.67 -4.19 11.44
C LEU A 202 -4.92 -3.77 10.64
N VAL A 203 -5.81 -3.04 11.30
CA VAL A 203 -7.04 -2.50 10.71
C VAL A 203 -7.13 -1.03 11.10
N GLY A 204 -7.16 -0.16 10.09
CA GLY A 204 -7.43 1.27 10.28
C GLY A 204 -8.93 1.45 10.37
N SER A 205 -9.43 1.89 11.53
CA SER A 205 -10.86 2.11 11.72
C SER A 205 -11.19 3.59 11.63
N ASN A 206 -12.09 3.91 10.70
CA ASN A 206 -12.69 5.24 10.56
C ASN A 206 -14.02 5.32 11.36
N SER A 207 -14.27 4.35 12.24
CA SER A 207 -15.46 4.34 13.13
C SER A 207 -15.12 4.78 14.55
N ASN A 208 -13.91 4.46 15.00
CA ASN A 208 -13.37 4.86 16.30
C ASN A 208 -12.02 5.57 16.17
N ASP A 209 -11.65 5.94 14.94
CA ASP A 209 -10.52 6.80 14.59
C ASP A 209 -9.20 6.29 15.19
N SER A 210 -8.97 4.98 15.07
CA SER A 210 -7.85 4.29 15.68
C SER A 210 -7.29 3.15 14.83
N LEU A 211 -6.00 2.87 15.02
CA LEU A 211 -5.35 1.70 14.44
C LEU A 211 -5.48 0.53 15.41
N VAL A 212 -6.14 -0.55 14.97
CA VAL A 212 -6.43 -1.72 15.80
C VAL A 212 -5.69 -2.94 15.28
N GLY A 213 -5.02 -3.66 16.17
CA GLY A 213 -4.36 -4.93 15.88
C GLY A 213 -5.22 -6.11 16.30
N PHE A 214 -5.30 -7.14 15.45
CA PHE A 214 -6.00 -8.40 15.68
C PHE A 214 -5.00 -9.56 15.67
N SER A 215 -5.01 -10.36 16.75
CA SER A 215 -4.20 -11.56 16.86
C SER A 215 -4.88 -12.58 17.78
N GLY A 216 -4.98 -13.83 17.32
CA GLY A 216 -5.51 -14.93 18.13
C GLY A 216 -6.93 -14.70 18.66
N GLY A 217 -7.77 -13.99 17.89
CA GLY A 217 -9.16 -13.64 18.26
C GLY A 217 -9.28 -12.52 19.30
N VAL A 218 -8.20 -11.78 19.56
CA VAL A 218 -8.19 -10.62 20.46
C VAL A 218 -7.83 -9.37 19.67
N SER A 219 -8.54 -8.28 19.93
CA SER A 219 -8.25 -6.95 19.41
C SER A 219 -7.54 -6.08 20.46
N SER A 220 -6.67 -5.19 20.00
CA SER A 220 -6.01 -4.18 20.83
C SER A 220 -5.76 -2.90 20.04
N ILE A 221 -5.96 -1.75 20.68
CA ILE A 221 -5.57 -0.46 20.10
C ILE A 221 -4.04 -0.41 20.01
N VAL A 222 -3.54 -0.20 18.79
CA VAL A 222 -2.11 0.01 18.49
C VAL A 222 -1.78 1.50 18.58
N LEU A 223 -2.61 2.34 17.95
CA LEU A 223 -2.55 3.80 18.05
C LEU A 223 -3.97 4.35 18.25
N SER A 224 -4.14 5.22 19.22
CA SER A 224 -5.40 5.94 19.45
C SER A 224 -5.47 7.24 18.64
N THR A 225 -6.67 7.77 18.46
CA THR A 225 -6.93 9.09 17.84
C THR A 225 -6.00 10.16 18.41
N ALA A 226 -5.96 10.29 19.74
CA ALA A 226 -5.15 11.31 20.41
C ALA A 226 -3.63 11.13 20.22
N GLN A 227 -3.16 9.91 19.92
CA GLN A 227 -1.75 9.70 19.60
C GLN A 227 -1.43 10.13 18.16
N ILE A 228 -2.37 9.91 17.24
CA ILE A 228 -2.24 10.29 15.83
C ILE A 228 -2.34 11.80 15.67
N GLU A 229 -3.36 12.43 16.26
CA GLU A 229 -3.55 13.90 16.28
C GLU A 229 -2.42 14.65 16.99
N ALA A 230 -1.62 13.98 17.83
CA ALA A 230 -0.45 14.61 18.43
C ALA A 230 0.71 14.82 17.43
N VAL A 231 0.64 14.18 16.27
CA VAL A 231 1.67 14.20 15.22
C VAL A 231 1.18 14.86 13.95
N THR A 232 -0.13 14.86 13.70
CA THR A 232 -0.77 15.67 12.65
C THR A 232 -1.05 17.09 13.17
N ASP A 233 -1.37 18.01 12.27
CA ASP A 233 -1.83 19.37 12.62
C ASP A 233 -3.35 19.50 12.68
N ASP A 234 -4.08 18.38 12.52
CA ASP A 234 -5.52 18.29 12.75
C ASP A 234 -5.82 17.73 14.15
N ILE A 235 -6.70 18.44 14.89
CA ILE A 235 -7.09 18.12 16.27
C ILE A 235 -8.60 18.35 16.40
N ASP A 236 -9.38 17.76 15.49
CA ASP A 236 -10.84 17.88 15.45
C ASP A 236 -11.56 16.67 16.11
N GLY A 237 -10.79 15.68 16.55
CA GLY A 237 -11.23 14.43 17.15
C GLY A 237 -11.46 13.31 16.12
N ARG A 238 -10.93 13.42 14.89
CA ARG A 238 -11.12 12.45 13.81
C ARG A 238 -9.80 12.07 13.16
N VAL A 239 -9.76 10.84 12.68
CA VAL A 239 -8.62 10.26 11.98
C VAL A 239 -9.20 9.31 10.94
N GLY A 240 -8.82 9.53 9.68
CA GLY A 240 -9.15 8.68 8.56
C GLY A 240 -7.98 7.78 8.21
N PHE A 241 -8.26 6.57 7.75
CA PHE A 241 -7.24 5.68 7.20
C PHE A 241 -7.54 5.44 5.71
N GLY A 242 -6.49 5.38 4.88
CA GLY A 242 -6.61 4.96 3.47
C GLY A 242 -5.78 3.72 3.10
N ASP A 243 -4.61 3.53 3.72
CA ASP A 243 -3.80 2.32 3.53
C ASP A 243 -2.85 2.10 4.72
N ILE A 244 -2.43 0.84 4.93
CA ILE A 244 -1.50 0.44 5.98
C ILE A 244 -0.47 -0.53 5.38
N PHE A 245 0.81 -0.20 5.50
CA PHE A 245 1.89 -0.94 4.87
C PHE A 245 3.05 -1.20 5.84
N ALA A 246 3.30 -2.47 6.17
CA ALA A 246 4.51 -2.86 6.88
C ALA A 246 5.67 -3.05 5.91
N ALA A 247 6.71 -2.23 6.06
CA ALA A 247 7.81 -2.20 5.11
C ALA A 247 8.97 -3.13 5.52
N PRO A 248 9.81 -3.55 4.55
CA PRO A 248 11.00 -4.37 4.83
C PRO A 248 12.05 -3.72 5.76
N ASN A 249 11.96 -2.40 6.02
CA ASN A 249 12.83 -1.72 6.98
C ASN A 249 12.40 -1.92 8.45
N GLY A 250 11.31 -2.66 8.69
CA GLY A 250 10.80 -2.97 10.03
C GLY A 250 9.85 -1.90 10.59
N LEU A 251 9.49 -0.88 9.82
CA LEU A 251 8.49 0.12 10.21
C LEU A 251 7.14 -0.20 9.59
N VAL A 252 6.08 0.25 10.25
CA VAL A 252 4.74 0.32 9.67
C VAL A 252 4.47 1.74 9.23
N TYR A 253 3.93 1.87 8.03
CA TYR A 253 3.47 3.12 7.43
C TYR A 253 1.96 3.09 7.31
N PHE A 254 1.31 4.23 7.45
CA PHE A 254 -0.11 4.35 7.12
C PHE A 254 -0.41 5.74 6.57
N TYR A 255 -1.39 5.82 5.68
CA TYR A 255 -1.93 7.09 5.19
C TYR A 255 -3.11 7.48 6.08
N GLU A 256 -2.94 8.63 6.72
CA GLU A 256 -3.97 9.32 7.49
C GLU A 256 -4.71 10.25 6.53
N SER A 257 -5.96 9.91 6.21
CA SER A 257 -6.70 10.48 5.09
C SER A 257 -7.57 11.68 5.44
N ASP A 258 -7.76 12.00 6.72
CA ASP A 258 -8.53 13.18 7.10
C ASP A 258 -7.64 14.44 7.09
N SER A 259 -6.36 14.31 7.48
CA SER A 259 -5.37 15.41 7.48
C SER A 259 -4.32 15.30 6.38
N ASP A 260 -4.38 14.27 5.54
CA ASP A 260 -3.41 14.00 4.47
C ASP A 260 -1.94 13.84 4.93
N TYR A 261 -1.70 12.89 5.83
CA TYR A 261 -0.35 12.55 6.30
C TYR A 261 0.05 11.13 5.91
N ILE A 262 1.31 10.94 5.54
CA ILE A 262 1.93 9.62 5.64
C ILE A 262 2.67 9.56 6.97
N LEU A 263 2.22 8.66 7.84
CA LEU A 263 2.80 8.44 9.16
C LEU A 263 3.60 7.13 9.19
N SER A 264 4.53 7.02 10.13
CA SER A 264 5.22 5.77 10.40
C SER A 264 5.48 5.56 11.89
N TYR A 265 5.61 4.30 12.29
CA TYR A 265 6.03 3.91 13.62
C TYR A 265 6.85 2.60 13.61
N ASP A 266 7.66 2.41 14.64
CA ASP A 266 8.30 1.13 14.99
C ASP A 266 7.30 0.27 15.77
N PRO A 267 6.93 -0.93 15.29
CA PRO A 267 5.98 -1.80 15.98
C PRO A 267 6.38 -2.21 17.41
N ALA A 268 7.66 -2.12 17.76
CA ALA A 268 8.12 -2.37 19.12
C ALA A 268 7.77 -1.24 20.10
N ASP A 269 7.52 -0.02 19.61
CA ASP A 269 7.08 1.14 20.39
C ASP A 269 6.16 2.06 19.56
N PRO A 270 4.93 1.65 19.22
CA PRO A 270 4.11 2.35 18.24
C PRO A 270 3.87 3.82 18.60
N ALA A 271 3.47 4.08 19.84
CA ALA A 271 3.16 5.43 20.29
C ALA A 271 4.41 6.30 20.50
N GLY A 272 5.51 5.73 21.02
CA GLY A 272 6.73 6.48 21.29
C GLY A 272 7.56 6.81 20.05
N SER A 273 7.33 6.08 18.95
CA SER A 273 8.05 6.24 17.68
C SER A 273 7.20 6.82 16.54
N LEU A 274 5.90 7.07 16.77
CA LEU A 274 5.01 7.65 15.76
C LEU A 274 5.55 9.00 15.27
N ALA A 275 5.69 9.12 13.96
CA ALA A 275 6.21 10.33 13.32
C ALA A 275 5.62 10.54 11.92
N ALA A 276 5.51 11.81 11.53
CA ALA A 276 5.20 12.19 10.16
C ALA A 276 6.38 11.90 9.23
N VAL A 277 6.11 11.20 8.13
CA VAL A 277 7.03 10.93 7.04
C VAL A 277 6.82 11.95 5.92
N ILE A 278 5.55 12.22 5.59
CA ILE A 278 5.11 13.31 4.73
C ILE A 278 3.92 13.98 5.41
N SER A 279 3.92 15.31 5.47
CA SER A 279 2.79 16.12 5.93
C SER A 279 1.86 16.54 4.81
N GLU A 280 0.66 17.03 5.16
CA GLU A 280 -0.29 17.65 4.22
C GLU A 280 0.41 18.68 3.33
N ALA A 281 1.17 19.59 3.95
CA ALA A 281 1.87 20.65 3.23
C ALA A 281 2.91 20.12 2.23
N ASP A 282 3.58 19.01 2.56
CA ASP A 282 4.55 18.36 1.66
C ASP A 282 3.82 17.63 0.51
N LEU A 283 2.70 16.94 0.78
CA LEU A 283 1.84 16.34 -0.26
C LEU A 283 1.27 17.41 -1.20
N GLY A 284 0.70 18.49 -0.66
CA GLY A 284 0.14 19.58 -1.47
C GLY A 284 1.19 20.39 -2.25
N ALA A 285 2.47 20.35 -1.84
CA ALA A 285 3.57 20.98 -2.56
C ALA A 285 4.17 20.08 -3.66
N GLY A 286 3.91 18.78 -3.61
CA GLY A 286 4.48 17.82 -4.55
C GLY A 286 3.67 17.67 -5.84
N PRO A 287 4.12 16.78 -6.74
CA PRO A 287 3.47 16.53 -8.03
C PRO A 287 2.12 15.76 -7.96
N GLY A 288 1.70 15.35 -6.76
CA GLY A 288 0.49 14.54 -6.52
C GLY A 288 -0.78 15.35 -6.27
N SER A 289 -1.90 14.66 -6.09
CA SER A 289 -3.23 15.23 -5.84
C SER A 289 -3.61 15.32 -4.38
N ASP A 290 -2.88 14.67 -3.45
CA ASP A 290 -3.18 14.38 -2.02
C ASP A 290 -3.83 13.02 -1.75
N THR A 291 -4.44 12.38 -2.75
CA THR A 291 -5.18 11.12 -2.54
C THR A 291 -4.30 9.88 -2.73
N ILE A 292 -3.85 9.28 -1.62
CA ILE A 292 -3.05 8.06 -1.65
C ILE A 292 -3.94 6.83 -1.72
N ASN A 293 -3.77 6.01 -2.76
CA ASN A 293 -4.47 4.74 -2.89
C ASN A 293 -3.70 3.64 -2.16
N GLN A 294 -2.57 3.19 -2.72
CA GLN A 294 -1.78 2.09 -2.16
C GLN A 294 -0.32 2.50 -1.94
N MET A 295 0.22 2.17 -0.78
CA MET A 295 1.64 2.22 -0.46
C MET A 295 2.35 0.91 -0.83
N SER A 296 3.65 1.01 -1.06
CA SER A 296 4.51 -0.12 -1.39
C SER A 296 5.97 0.21 -1.11
N TRP A 297 6.85 -0.78 -1.33
CA TRP A 297 8.30 -0.60 -1.19
C TRP A 297 8.99 -0.69 -2.54
N TYR A 298 9.76 0.33 -2.93
CA TYR A 298 10.47 0.36 -4.20
C TYR A 298 11.90 0.89 -4.03
N GLN A 299 12.88 0.11 -4.48
CA GLN A 299 14.31 0.44 -4.41
C GLN A 299 14.77 0.91 -3.01
N GLY A 300 14.31 0.24 -1.96
CA GLY A 300 14.70 0.58 -0.59
C GLY A 300 13.96 1.80 -0.01
N LYS A 301 12.88 2.25 -0.64
CA LYS A 301 12.14 3.45 -0.25
C LYS A 301 10.65 3.18 -0.16
N LEU A 302 9.98 3.94 0.71
CA LEU A 302 8.53 4.02 0.70
C LEU A 302 8.08 4.66 -0.62
N ALA A 303 7.05 4.08 -1.19
CA ALA A 303 6.46 4.51 -2.44
C ALA A 303 4.94 4.41 -2.35
N TRP A 304 4.22 5.13 -3.20
CA TRP A 304 2.77 5.08 -3.22
C TRP A 304 2.20 5.42 -4.58
N VAL A 305 0.96 4.99 -4.78
CA VAL A 305 0.10 5.35 -5.91
C VAL A 305 -0.75 6.52 -5.49
N ASP A 306 -0.74 7.56 -6.31
CA ASP A 306 -1.72 8.63 -6.28
C ASP A 306 -2.75 8.34 -7.36
N ALA A 307 -4.01 8.15 -6.95
CA ALA A 307 -5.05 7.68 -7.85
C ALA A 307 -5.22 8.65 -9.03
N SER A 308 -5.17 8.13 -10.25
CA SER A 308 -5.29 8.92 -11.49
C SER A 308 -4.12 9.84 -11.84
N LEU A 309 -2.98 9.76 -11.15
CA LEU A 309 -1.82 10.61 -11.46
C LEU A 309 -0.55 9.82 -11.74
N GLY A 310 -0.10 8.97 -10.81
CA GLY A 310 1.19 8.33 -10.95
C GLY A 310 1.67 7.56 -9.73
N TYR A 311 2.95 7.18 -9.79
CA TYR A 311 3.62 6.44 -8.74
C TYR A 311 4.84 7.23 -8.24
N TYR A 312 4.91 7.42 -6.93
CA TYR A 312 5.85 8.33 -6.28
C TYR A 312 6.66 7.61 -5.22
N VAL A 313 7.85 8.13 -4.94
CA VAL A 313 8.74 7.58 -3.91
C VAL A 313 9.28 8.70 -3.01
N ILE A 314 9.42 8.38 -1.74
CA ILE A 314 10.09 9.24 -0.78
C ILE A 314 11.59 9.00 -0.93
N PRO A 315 12.42 10.01 -1.26
CA PRO A 315 13.86 9.82 -1.18
C PRO A 315 14.25 9.45 0.25
N GLU A 316 15.32 8.67 0.41
CA GLU A 316 15.87 8.52 1.76
C GLU A 316 16.15 9.91 2.33
N PRO A 317 15.73 10.21 3.57
CA PRO A 317 16.11 11.45 4.21
C PRO A 317 17.64 11.52 4.13
N SER A 318 18.15 12.55 3.46
CA SER A 318 19.57 12.63 3.15
C SER A 318 20.36 12.31 4.42
N THR A 319 21.14 11.24 4.38
CA THR A 319 21.99 10.78 5.50
C THR A 319 22.96 11.86 6.00
N ALA A 320 23.00 13.01 5.34
CA ALA A 320 23.59 14.26 5.79
C ALA A 320 23.17 14.67 7.22
N LEU A 321 21.97 14.33 7.71
CA LEU A 321 21.58 14.67 9.09
C LEU A 321 22.18 13.72 10.14
N LEU A 322 22.34 12.43 9.84
CA LEU A 322 23.00 11.47 10.74
C LEU A 322 24.50 11.72 10.86
N GLY A 323 25.13 12.28 9.82
CA GLY A 323 26.53 12.75 9.87
C GLY A 323 26.76 13.93 10.81
N LEU A 324 25.73 14.74 11.11
CA LEU A 324 25.84 15.91 11.99
C LEU A 324 25.65 15.59 13.48
N LEU A 325 25.01 14.47 13.82
CA LEU A 325 24.89 13.99 15.20
C LEU A 325 26.06 13.08 15.63
N GLY A 326 26.86 12.58 14.67
CA GLY A 326 28.00 11.69 14.91
C GLY A 326 29.33 12.36 15.31
N VAL A 327 29.42 13.69 15.35
CA VAL A 327 30.68 14.40 15.69
C VAL A 327 30.44 15.51 16.72
N PRO A 328 30.44 15.18 18.03
CA PRO A 328 31.29 15.96 18.92
C PRO A 328 31.91 15.10 20.04
N LEU A 329 32.68 14.04 19.73
CA LEU A 329 33.34 13.25 20.80
C LEU A 329 34.81 12.86 20.57
N LEU A 330 35.48 13.37 19.53
CA LEU A 330 36.90 13.06 19.27
C LEU A 330 37.89 14.24 19.39
N LEU A 331 37.53 15.31 20.11
CA LEU A 331 38.49 16.34 20.52
C LEU A 331 38.54 16.52 22.04
N ARG A 332 38.86 15.45 22.77
CA ARG A 332 39.32 15.60 24.16
C ARG A 332 40.28 14.49 24.58
N ARG A 333 41.59 14.74 24.38
CA ARG A 333 42.72 14.54 25.33
C ARG A 333 44.01 14.12 24.61
N ARG A 334 44.99 15.03 24.61
CA ARG A 334 46.35 14.77 25.12
C ARG A 334 46.92 16.05 25.74
N ARG A 335 46.91 16.14 27.08
CA ARG A 335 47.87 16.95 27.83
C ARG A 335 49.03 16.02 28.18
N SER A 336 50.20 16.27 27.64
CA SER A 336 51.44 15.65 28.09
C SER A 336 52.00 16.48 29.24
N CYS A 337 52.19 15.86 30.40
CA CYS A 337 53.03 16.38 31.47
C CYS A 337 54.49 16.29 31.03
N TYR A 338 55.25 17.38 31.18
CA TYR A 338 56.70 17.32 31.33
C TYR A 338 57.02 17.66 32.80
N LEU A 339 57.61 16.69 33.49
CA LEU A 339 58.27 16.86 34.78
C LEU A 339 59.72 17.28 34.51
N ALA A 340 60.21 18.21 35.31
CA ALA A 340 61.61 18.38 35.69
C ALA A 340 61.70 18.10 37.19
#